data_AF-A0A924TDS3-F1
#
_entry.id   AF-A0A924TDS3-F1
#
_cell.length_a   1.000
_cell.length_b   1.000
_cell.length_c   1.000
_cell.angle_alpha   90.00
_cell.angle_beta   90.00
_cell.angle_gamma   90.00
#
_symmetry.space_group_name_H-M   'P 1'
#
loop_
_entity.id
_entity.type
_entity.pdbx_description
1 polymer ?
#
loop_
_entity_poly.entity_id
_entity_poly.type
_entity_poly.pdbx_seq_one_letter_code
_entity_poly.pdbx_strand_id
1 'polypeptide(L)'
;DCFDGASRVYWLPSYLAREDPDQRIMQPAELISYLADPTIAEAAEANEALKVAIQTHLDNGDMVVAMVGGGGNSLDDWLRLEFAN
;
A
#
# COMPACT_ATOMS: atom_id res chain seq x y z
N ASP A 1 13.43 -10.99 -1.05
CA ASP A 1 12.44 -9.99 -0.60
C ASP A 1 11.05 -10.57 -0.88
N CYS A 2 10.01 -10.27 -0.10
CA CYS A 2 8.65 -10.73 -0.40
C CYS A 2 8.03 -10.00 -1.61
N PHE A 3 8.65 -8.91 -2.07
CA PHE A 3 8.24 -8.16 -3.26
C PHE A 3 9.07 -8.48 -4.51
N ASP A 4 9.86 -9.56 -4.49
CA ASP A 4 10.63 -9.97 -5.67
C ASP A 4 9.70 -10.25 -6.86
N GLY A 5 10.01 -9.66 -8.02
CA GLY A 5 9.17 -9.71 -9.22
C GLY A 5 8.07 -8.64 -9.33
N ALA A 6 7.87 -7.79 -8.32
CA ALA A 6 6.98 -6.64 -8.43
C ALA A 6 7.65 -5.48 -9.20
N SER A 7 6.95 -4.91 -10.19
CA SER A 7 7.44 -3.74 -10.94
C SER A 7 7.35 -2.43 -10.14
N ARG A 8 6.39 -2.35 -9.21
CA ARG A 8 6.12 -1.17 -8.37
C ARG A 8 5.46 -1.58 -7.06
N VAL A 9 5.80 -0.92 -5.96
CA VAL A 9 5.20 -1.10 -4.64
C VAL A 9 4.76 0.25 -4.09
N TYR A 10 3.47 0.39 -3.78
CA TYR A 10 2.94 1.55 -3.06
C TYR A 10 2.76 1.18 -1.60
N TRP A 11 3.56 1.76 -0.72
CA TRP A 11 3.54 1.44 0.71
C TRP A 11 2.69 2.44 1.48
N LEU A 12 1.53 1.98 1.97
CA LEU A 12 0.63 2.82 2.77
C LEU A 12 0.99 2.75 4.27
N PRO A 13 0.72 3.82 5.04
CA PRO A 13 0.77 3.77 6.49
C PRO A 13 -0.10 2.65 7.04
N SER A 14 0.46 1.79 7.88
CA SER A 14 -0.32 0.82 8.65
C SER A 14 -0.92 1.52 9.88
N TYR A 15 -2.23 1.68 9.92
CA TYR A 15 -2.93 2.04 11.15
C TYR A 15 -3.12 0.80 12.02
N LEU A 16 -2.97 0.99 13.33
CA LEU A 16 -2.54 -0.06 14.23
C LEU A 16 -3.71 -0.74 14.92
N ALA A 17 -3.92 -2.02 14.61
CA ALA A 17 -4.45 -2.97 15.56
C ALA A 17 -3.29 -3.39 16.49
N ARG A 18 -2.97 -2.56 17.48
CA ARG A 18 -1.87 -2.80 18.43
C ARG A 18 -2.39 -3.48 19.69
N GLU A 19 -1.70 -4.53 20.09
CA GLU A 19 -1.80 -5.07 21.45
C GLU A 19 -1.09 -4.17 22.47
N ASP A 20 0.01 -3.51 22.05
CA ASP A 20 0.78 -2.57 22.88
C ASP A 20 0.72 -1.14 22.31
N PRO A 21 0.11 -0.18 23.02
CA PRO A 21 0.00 1.22 22.57
C PRO A 21 1.34 1.95 22.49
N ASP A 22 2.36 1.53 23.24
CA ASP A 22 3.66 2.23 23.33
C ASP A 22 4.64 1.84 22.21
N GLN A 23 4.27 0.87 21.36
CA GLN A 23 5.10 0.47 20.25
C GLN A 23 5.38 1.65 19.30
N ARG A 24 6.61 1.79 18.79
CA ARG A 24 6.93 2.88 17.85
C ARG A 24 6.19 2.71 16.52
N ILE A 25 5.63 3.79 15.99
CA ILE A 25 5.09 3.84 14.61
C ILE A 25 6.26 3.89 13.63
N MET A 26 6.37 2.88 12.77
CA MET A 26 7.30 2.87 11.63
C MET A 26 6.63 3.57 10.44
N GLN A 27 7.32 4.54 9.85
CA GLN A 27 6.82 5.24 8.68
C GLN A 27 7.08 4.42 7.41
N PRO A 28 6.23 4.52 6.37
CA PRO A 28 6.45 3.81 5.11
C PRO A 28 7.86 3.99 4.53
N ALA A 29 8.42 5.20 4.59
CA ALA A 29 9.78 5.47 4.12
C ALA A 29 10.87 4.68 4.88
N GLU A 30 10.68 4.42 6.18
CA GLU A 30 11.56 3.57 6.97
C GLU A 30 11.48 2.12 6.50
N LEU A 31 10.26 1.62 6.28
CA LEU A 31 10.02 0.25 5.81
C LEU A 31 10.59 0.01 4.41
N ILE A 32 10.41 0.97 3.51
CA ILE A 32 10.97 0.94 2.14
C ILE A 32 12.50 0.84 2.16
N SER A 33 13.16 1.50 3.11
CA SER A 33 14.63 1.47 3.21
C SER A 33 15.22 0.08 3.51
N TYR A 34 14.39 -0.85 3.98
CA TYR A 34 14.78 -2.22 4.28
C TYR A 34 14.56 -3.21 3.12
N LEU A 35 13.96 -2.76 2.01
CA LEU A 35 13.77 -3.59 0.82
C LEU A 35 15.10 -3.91 0.14
N ALA A 36 15.15 -5.05 -0.56
CA ALA A 36 16.32 -5.43 -1.35
C ALA A 36 16.56 -4.46 -2.51
N ASP A 37 15.48 -3.94 -3.09
CA ASP A 37 15.47 -2.84 -4.05
C ASP A 37 14.48 -1.76 -3.59
N PRO A 38 14.94 -0.69 -2.92
CA PRO A 38 14.05 0.39 -2.50
C PRO A 38 13.49 1.22 -3.67
N THR A 39 14.08 1.12 -4.88
CA THR A 39 13.71 1.99 -6.01
C THR A 39 12.38 1.62 -6.66
N ILE A 40 11.92 0.39 -6.43
CA ILE A 40 10.59 -0.06 -6.88
C ILE A 40 9.47 0.43 -5.97
N ALA A 41 9.79 0.99 -4.80
CA ALA A 41 8.80 1.31 -3.78
C ALA A 41 8.70 2.80 -3.47
N GLU A 42 7.49 3.27 -3.19
CA GLU A 42 7.25 4.63 -2.71
C GLU A 42 6.19 4.67 -1.61
N ALA A 43 6.29 5.67 -0.73
CA ALA A 43 5.28 5.92 0.28
C ALA A 43 4.04 6.51 -0.39
N ALA A 44 2.86 6.01 -0.03
CA ALA A 44 1.58 6.46 -0.59
C ALA A 44 0.50 6.55 0.50
N GLU A 45 -0.63 7.17 0.18
CA GLU A 45 -1.81 7.24 1.05
C GLU A 45 -3.06 6.83 0.25
N ALA A 46 -4.10 6.36 0.93
CA ALA A 46 -5.38 6.04 0.31
C ALA A 46 -6.13 7.34 -0.08
N ASN A 47 -5.71 7.94 -1.19
CA ASN A 47 -6.19 9.22 -1.70
C ASN A 47 -6.30 9.20 -3.23
N GLU A 48 -6.74 10.32 -3.81
CA GLU A 48 -6.90 10.48 -5.27
C GLU A 48 -5.62 10.20 -6.06
N ALA A 49 -4.44 10.52 -5.52
CA ALA A 49 -3.18 10.28 -6.22
C ALA A 49 -2.92 8.77 -6.38
N LEU A 50 -3.14 7.99 -5.31
CA LEU A 50 -3.04 6.54 -5.38
C LEU A 50 -4.11 5.94 -6.29
N LYS A 51 -5.34 6.47 -6.26
CA LYS A 51 -6.41 6.03 -7.16
C LYS A 51 -6.04 6.19 -8.63
N VAL A 52 -5.53 7.37 -8.99
CA VAL A 52 -5.05 7.65 -10.36
C VAL A 52 -3.91 6.71 -10.75
N ALA A 53 -2.97 6.46 -9.84
CA ALA A 53 -1.86 5.52 -10.08
C ALA A 53 -2.36 4.09 -10.32
N ILE A 54 -3.28 3.60 -9.49
CA ILE A 54 -3.91 2.28 -9.65
C ILE A 54 -4.65 2.21 -10.99
N GLN A 55 -5.48 3.21 -11.33
CA GLN A 55 -6.21 3.22 -12.59
C GLN A 55 -5.26 3.22 -13.79
N THR A 56 -4.17 3.98 -13.73
CA THR A 56 -3.15 4.00 -14.80
C THR A 56 -2.53 2.62 -15.00
N HIS A 57 -2.22 1.90 -13.91
CA HIS A 57 -1.73 0.51 -14.00
C HIS A 57 -2.76 -0.42 -14.65
N LEU A 58 -4.02 -0.34 -14.20
CA LEU A 58 -5.10 -1.16 -14.77
C LEU A 58 -5.32 -0.87 -16.26
N ASP A 59 -5.30 0.40 -16.67
CA ASP A 59 -5.46 0.83 -18.07
C ASP A 59 -4.30 0.32 -18.95
N ASN A 60 -3.10 0.18 -18.38
CA ASN A 60 -1.94 -0.40 -19.06
C ASN A 60 -1.96 -1.94 -19.14
N GLY A 61 -2.96 -2.59 -18.51
CA GLY A 61 -3.06 -4.04 -18.44
C GLY A 61 -2.20 -4.69 -17.36
N ASP A 62 -1.70 -3.91 -16.41
CA ASP A 62 -0.95 -4.43 -15.26
C ASP A 62 -1.88 -5.18 -14.29
N MET A 63 -1.32 -6.18 -13.59
CA MET A 63 -2.00 -6.80 -12.45
C MET A 63 -1.72 -5.99 -11.18
N VAL A 64 -2.78 -5.45 -10.57
CA VAL A 64 -2.68 -4.75 -9.28
C VAL A 64 -3.13 -5.68 -8.16
N VAL A 65 -2.25 -5.90 -7.17
CA VAL A 65 -2.53 -6.71 -5.98
C VAL A 65 -2.53 -5.82 -4.75
N ALA A 66 -3.68 -5.69 -4.10
CA ALA A 66 -3.82 -4.98 -2.84
C ALA A 66 -3.72 -5.97 -1.65
N MET A 67 -2.93 -5.62 -0.65
CA MET A 67 -2.75 -6.42 0.57
C MET A 67 -3.09 -5.57 1.79
N VAL A 68 -3.94 -6.10 2.67
CA VAL A 68 -4.33 -5.43 3.92
C VAL A 68 -4.32 -6.42 5.07
N GLY A 69 -3.82 -5.98 6.23
CA GLY A 69 -3.74 -6.82 7.44
C GLY A 69 -5.06 -7.02 8.19
N GLY A 70 -6.17 -6.50 7.66
CA GLY A 70 -7.48 -6.48 8.31
C GLY A 70 -7.74 -5.25 9.19
N GLY A 71 -9.01 -5.04 9.56
CA GLY A 71 -9.51 -3.88 10.31
C GLY A 71 -10.62 -3.15 9.56
N GLY A 72 -11.48 -2.41 10.27
CA GLY A 72 -12.48 -1.54 9.64
C GLY A 72 -11.87 -0.20 9.22
N ASN A 73 -12.45 0.45 8.21
CA ASN A 73 -11.92 1.66 7.58
C ASN A 73 -10.54 1.41 6.95
N SER A 74 -10.39 0.23 6.32
CA SER A 74 -9.13 -0.27 5.80
C SER A 74 -8.95 0.03 4.31
N LEU A 75 -7.79 -0.35 3.75
CA LEU A 75 -7.53 -0.27 2.32
C LEU A 75 -8.58 -1.04 1.49
N ASP A 76 -9.07 -2.20 1.98
CA ASP A 76 -10.12 -2.97 1.28
C ASP A 76 -11.43 -2.17 1.17
N ASP A 77 -11.85 -1.51 2.25
CA ASP A 77 -13.05 -0.66 2.25
C ASP A 77 -12.91 0.50 1.26
N TRP A 78 -11.75 1.16 1.25
CA TRP A 78 -11.46 2.26 0.34
C TRP A 78 -11.45 1.81 -1.13
N LEU A 79 -10.79 0.70 -1.45
CA LEU A 79 -10.76 0.16 -2.81
C LEU A 79 -12.16 -0.22 -3.30
N ARG A 80 -12.99 -0.80 -2.43
CA ARG A 80 -14.39 -1.13 -2.78
C ARG A 80 -15.21 0.12 -3.05
N LEU A 81 -14.95 1.23 -2.37
CA LEU A 81 -15.64 2.50 -2.63
C LEU A 81 -15.20 3.12 -3.96
N GLU A 82 -13.89 3.21 -4.19
CA GLU A 82 -13.33 3.96 -5.33
C GLU A 82 -13.44 3.21 -6.67
N PHE A 83 -13.49 1.88 -6.62
CA PHE A 83 -13.55 0.98 -7.79
C PHE A 83 -14.82 0.12 -7.82
N ALA A 84 -15.86 0.51 -7.07
CA ALA A 84 -17.20 -0.08 -7.24
C ALA A 84 -17.71 0.24 -8.66
N ASN A 85 -18.06 -0.80 -9.40
CA ASN A 85 -18.80 -0.69 -10.67
C ASN A 85 -20.23 -0.20 -10.44
#